data_AF-A0A1W9KNN4-F1
#
_entry.id   AF-A0A1W9KNN4-F1
#
_cell.length_a   1.000
_cell.length_b   1.000
_cell.length_c   1.000
_cell.angle_alpha   90.00
_cell.angle_beta   90.00
_cell.angle_gamma   90.00
#
_symmetry.space_group_name_H-M   'P 1'
#
loop_
_entity.id
_entity.type
_entity.pdbx_description
1 polymer ?
#
loop_
_entity_poly.entity_id
_entity_poly.type
_entity_poly.pdbx_seq_one_letter_code
_entity_poly.pdbx_strand_id
1 'polypeptide(L)'
;MNFFWILLFGSFVAITEQPIDLVTGANNVPLGAPISAITHGASLFVDITSKIPKDEVTIELSRKWVEKNVPPGCLKAVLRGENAVVVPLEFNGALSFEPGKVFLILASAGGMPVRQDFKSLSLTSCVPLSRVVVYWQNYQK
;
A
#
# COMPACT_ATOMS: atom_id res chain seq x y z
N MET A 1 -7.02 -10.45 20.26
CA MET A 1 -5.65 -10.17 19.79
C MET A 1 -5.39 -8.70 20.09
N ASN A 2 -4.54 -8.39 21.07
CA ASN A 2 -4.53 -7.08 21.77
C ASN A 2 -3.72 -5.99 21.04
N PHE A 3 -4.33 -4.80 20.94
CA PHE A 3 -3.82 -3.53 20.37
C PHE A 3 -2.39 -3.14 20.81
N PHE A 4 -1.94 -3.60 21.98
CA PHE A 4 -0.63 -3.25 22.56
C PHE A 4 0.60 -3.77 21.81
N TRP A 5 0.49 -4.83 21.01
CA TRP A 5 1.65 -5.39 20.29
C TRP A 5 1.98 -4.68 18.96
N ILE A 6 1.08 -3.84 18.44
CA ILE A 6 1.24 -3.13 17.16
C ILE A 6 2.13 -1.86 17.30
N LEU A 7 2.38 -1.42 18.54
CA LEU A 7 3.03 -0.14 18.85
C LEU A 7 4.57 -0.20 18.97
N LEU A 8 5.18 -1.38 19.11
CA LEU A 8 6.60 -1.50 19.52
C LEU A 8 7.59 -1.69 18.37
N PHE A 9 7.13 -1.88 17.13
CA PHE A 9 7.98 -1.94 15.94
C PHE A 9 7.25 -1.19 14.82
N GLY A 10 7.96 -0.39 14.01
CA GLY A 10 7.43 0.25 12.81
C GLY A 10 6.68 -0.76 11.94
N SER A 11 5.38 -0.87 12.18
CA SER A 11 4.64 -2.11 11.94
C SER A 11 4.36 -2.24 10.46
N PHE A 12 4.95 -3.26 9.83
CA PHE A 12 4.64 -3.69 8.46
C PHE A 12 3.63 -4.84 8.55
N VAL A 13 2.36 -4.55 8.28
CA VAL A 13 1.25 -5.47 8.53
C VAL A 13 0.41 -5.62 7.27
N ALA A 14 0.13 -6.86 6.86
CA ALA A 14 -0.83 -7.13 5.80
C ALA A 14 -2.24 -6.70 6.25
N ILE A 15 -2.89 -5.84 5.48
CA ILE A 15 -4.24 -5.36 5.77
C ILE A 15 -5.31 -6.07 4.94
N THR A 16 -4.89 -6.77 3.88
CA THR A 16 -5.73 -7.71 3.13
C THR A 16 -5.53 -9.13 3.68
N GLU A 17 -6.62 -9.80 4.07
CA GLU A 17 -6.57 -11.19 4.56
C GLU A 17 -6.16 -12.20 3.47
N GLN A 18 -6.52 -11.90 2.22
CA GLN A 18 -6.18 -12.69 1.05
C GLN A 18 -5.74 -11.76 -0.09
N PRO A 19 -4.92 -12.23 -1.05
CA PRO A 19 -4.58 -11.44 -2.22
C PRO A 19 -5.85 -10.99 -2.97
N ILE A 20 -5.89 -9.71 -3.34
CA ILE A 20 -7.02 -9.11 -4.05
C ILE A 20 -6.68 -8.83 -5.51
N ASP A 21 -7.70 -8.80 -6.36
CA ASP A 21 -7.56 -8.33 -7.73
C ASP A 21 -7.98 -6.86 -7.79
N LEU A 22 -7.09 -5.99 -8.27
CA LEU A 22 -7.40 -4.61 -8.60
C LEU A 22 -7.74 -4.55 -10.08
N VAL A 23 -9.04 -4.53 -10.38
CA VAL A 23 -9.53 -4.21 -11.72
C VAL A 23 -9.53 -2.71 -11.94
N THR A 24 -9.61 -2.28 -13.20
CA THR A 24 -9.69 -0.85 -13.54
C THR A 24 -10.90 -0.21 -12.85
N GLY A 25 -10.67 0.85 -12.09
CA GLY A 25 -11.68 1.51 -11.27
C GLY A 25 -11.46 1.36 -9.76
N ALA A 26 -12.43 1.81 -8.97
CA ALA A 26 -12.34 1.83 -7.51
C ALA A 26 -12.69 0.45 -6.93
N ASN A 27 -11.75 -0.14 -6.19
CA ASN A 27 -11.89 -1.40 -5.49
C ASN A 27 -11.95 -1.11 -3.99
N ASN A 28 -13.05 -1.43 -3.34
CA ASN A 28 -13.16 -1.34 -1.88
C ASN A 28 -12.39 -2.50 -1.25
N VAL A 29 -11.44 -2.17 -0.38
CA VAL A 29 -10.67 -3.15 0.38
C VAL A 29 -11.17 -3.13 1.83
N PRO A 30 -11.90 -4.16 2.26
CA PRO A 30 -12.34 -4.25 3.65
C PRO A 30 -11.11 -4.39 4.55
N LEU A 31 -11.04 -3.57 5.59
CA LEU A 31 -10.03 -3.68 6.62
C LEU A 31 -10.57 -4.61 7.73
N GLY A 32 -9.85 -5.69 8.04
CA GLY A 32 -10.24 -6.60 9.12
C GLY A 32 -10.24 -5.93 10.50
N ALA A 33 -9.47 -4.85 10.66
CA ALA A 33 -9.49 -3.95 11.80
C ALA A 33 -9.13 -2.52 11.33
N PRO A 34 -9.54 -1.47 12.07
CA PRO A 34 -9.07 -0.12 11.78
C PRO A 34 -7.54 -0.03 11.82
N ILE A 35 -6.98 0.77 10.93
CA ILE A 35 -5.55 1.08 10.91
C ILE A 35 -5.33 2.54 11.26
N SER A 36 -4.20 2.84 11.91
CA SER A 36 -3.92 4.19 12.39
C SER A 36 -2.46 4.52 12.17
N ALA A 37 -2.20 5.77 11.78
CA ALA A 37 -0.85 6.29 11.63
C ALA A 37 -0.26 6.67 12.98
N ILE A 38 0.91 6.09 13.28
CA ILE A 38 1.75 6.44 14.43
C ILE A 38 2.62 7.65 14.07
N THR A 39 3.05 7.76 12.81
CA THR A 39 3.87 8.86 12.30
C THR A 39 3.30 9.43 11.00
N HIS A 40 3.70 10.65 10.67
CA HIS A 40 3.32 11.30 9.42
C HIS A 40 3.85 10.58 8.16
N GLY A 41 4.84 9.69 8.32
CA GLY A 41 5.44 8.91 7.24
C GLY A 41 4.77 7.56 6.99
N ALA A 42 3.65 7.26 7.65
CA ALA A 42 2.94 6.01 7.39
C ALA A 42 2.48 5.93 5.93
N SER A 43 2.48 4.72 5.36
CA SER A 43 2.22 4.52 3.93
C SER A 43 1.65 3.14 3.65
N LEU A 44 1.10 2.98 2.44
CA LEU A 44 0.61 1.70 1.94
C LEU A 44 1.66 1.08 1.01
N PHE A 45 1.87 -0.21 1.16
CA PHE A 45 2.76 -1.01 0.31
C PHE A 45 1.92 -2.03 -0.42
N VAL A 46 2.03 -2.08 -1.74
CA VAL A 46 1.31 -3.04 -2.58
C VAL A 46 2.32 -4.01 -3.16
N ASP A 47 2.25 -5.27 -2.72
CA ASP A 47 3.08 -6.35 -3.22
C ASP A 47 2.63 -6.74 -4.63
N ILE A 48 3.52 -6.51 -5.60
CA ILE A 48 3.31 -6.80 -7.02
C ILE A 48 4.24 -7.90 -7.52
N THR A 49 4.90 -8.63 -6.62
CA THR A 49 5.87 -9.68 -6.97
C THR A 49 5.30 -10.67 -7.98
N SER A 50 4.02 -11.04 -7.81
CA SER A 50 3.32 -11.96 -8.70
C SER A 50 3.09 -11.44 -10.12
N LYS A 51 3.35 -10.15 -10.39
CA LYS A 51 3.28 -9.54 -11.73
C LYS A 51 4.61 -9.54 -12.44
N ILE A 52 5.71 -9.62 -11.71
CA ILE A 52 7.05 -9.52 -12.27
C ILE A 52 7.42 -10.91 -12.83
N PRO A 53 7.84 -11.00 -14.10
CA PRO A 53 8.33 -12.24 -14.68
C PRO A 53 9.44 -12.85 -13.81
N LYS A 54 9.44 -14.18 -13.65
CA LYS A 54 10.39 -14.86 -12.73
C LYS A 54 11.86 -14.68 -13.13
N ASP A 55 12.10 -14.43 -14.41
CA ASP A 55 13.38 -14.09 -15.01
C ASP A 55 13.78 -12.62 -14.80
N GLU A 56 12.86 -11.77 -14.32
CA GLU A 56 13.05 -10.32 -14.09
C GLU A 56 13.13 -9.93 -12.59
N VAL A 57 13.35 -10.89 -11.68
CA VAL A 57 13.34 -10.67 -10.22
C VAL A 57 14.61 -9.93 -9.70
N THR A 58 15.47 -9.44 -10.58
CA THR A 58 16.53 -8.49 -10.18
C THR A 58 15.95 -7.10 -9.94
N ILE A 59 16.61 -6.30 -9.09
CA ILE A 59 16.16 -4.94 -8.77
C ILE A 59 16.02 -4.08 -10.03
N GLU A 60 17.00 -4.14 -10.94
CA GLU A 60 17.01 -3.36 -12.18
C GLU A 60 15.90 -3.76 -13.14
N LEU A 61 15.66 -5.06 -13.33
CA LEU A 61 14.62 -5.53 -14.25
C LEU A 61 13.23 -5.27 -13.69
N SER A 62 13.04 -5.56 -12.39
CA SER A 62 11.81 -5.24 -11.67
C SER A 62 11.47 -3.75 -11.73
N ARG A 63 12.47 -2.86 -11.58
CA ARG A 63 12.27 -1.41 -11.71
C ARG A 63 11.82 -1.03 -13.12
N LYS A 64 12.51 -1.52 -14.16
CA LYS A 64 12.14 -1.26 -15.56
C LYS A 64 10.74 -1.78 -15.88
N TRP A 65 10.38 -2.94 -15.36
CA TRP A 65 9.04 -3.50 -15.51
C TRP A 65 8.00 -2.57 -14.90
N VAL A 66 8.22 -2.07 -13.68
CA VAL A 66 7.30 -1.13 -13.03
C VAL A 66 7.20 0.18 -13.79
N GLU A 67 8.32 0.79 -14.18
CA GLU A 67 8.34 2.05 -14.94
C GLU A 67 7.55 1.94 -16.26
N LYS A 68 7.60 0.77 -16.90
CA LYS A 68 6.90 0.50 -18.16
C LYS A 68 5.40 0.22 -17.96
N ASN A 69 5.02 -0.48 -16.90
CA ASN A 69 3.67 -1.05 -16.76
C ASN A 69 2.80 -0.36 -15.71
N VAL A 70 3.39 0.33 -14.74
CA VAL A 70 2.68 1.03 -13.66
C VAL A 70 3.29 2.42 -13.50
N PRO A 71 2.90 3.40 -14.32
CA PRO A 71 3.46 4.75 -14.24
C PRO A 71 3.03 5.46 -12.94
N PRO A 72 3.77 6.51 -12.51
CA PRO A 72 3.33 7.39 -11.43
C PRO A 72 1.88 7.86 -11.63
N GLY A 73 1.11 7.88 -10.55
CA GLY A 73 -0.32 8.20 -10.54
C GLY A 73 -1.25 7.10 -11.04
N CYS A 74 -0.72 5.97 -11.51
CA CYS A 74 -1.55 4.84 -11.93
C CYS A 74 -2.30 4.20 -10.76
N LEU A 75 -1.64 4.08 -9.60
CA LEU A 75 -2.18 3.44 -8.41
C LEU A 75 -2.46 4.50 -7.34
N LYS A 76 -3.72 4.61 -6.93
CA LYS A 76 -4.20 5.59 -5.96
C LYS A 76 -4.96 4.87 -4.85
N ALA A 77 -4.84 5.37 -3.64
CA ALA A 77 -5.60 4.91 -2.49
C ALA A 77 -6.35 6.07 -1.84
N VAL A 78 -7.49 5.76 -1.25
CA VAL A 78 -8.23 6.67 -0.38
C VAL A 78 -8.52 5.94 0.92
N LEU A 79 -7.91 6.43 2.00
CA LEU A 79 -8.27 6.03 3.36
C LEU A 79 -9.40 6.91 3.87
N ARG A 80 -10.40 6.30 4.50
CA ARG A 80 -11.49 7.04 5.15
C ARG A 80 -11.57 6.68 6.62
N GLY A 81 -11.52 7.71 7.46
CA GLY A 81 -11.71 7.63 8.90
C GLY A 81 -13.09 8.10 9.33
N GLU A 82 -13.25 8.30 10.64
CA GLU A 82 -14.43 8.97 11.18
C GLU A 82 -14.42 10.48 10.85
N ASN A 83 -15.53 11.17 11.09
CA ASN A 83 -15.67 12.63 10.94
C ASN A 83 -15.28 13.18 9.55
N ALA A 84 -15.61 12.44 8.49
CA ALA A 84 -15.32 12.80 7.10
C ALA A 84 -13.82 12.98 6.79
N VAL A 85 -12.92 12.42 7.60
CA VAL A 85 -11.49 12.41 7.29
C VAL A 85 -11.24 11.50 6.07
N VAL A 86 -10.70 12.10 5.02
CA VAL A 86 -10.34 11.43 3.76
C VAL A 86 -8.88 11.74 3.47
N VAL A 87 -8.05 10.70 3.36
CA VAL A 87 -6.62 10.84 3.07
C VAL A 87 -6.31 10.18 1.74
N PRO A 88 -5.98 10.95 0.70
CA PRO A 88 -5.50 10.40 -0.55
C PRO A 88 -4.04 9.98 -0.41
N LEU A 89 -3.70 8.84 -1.01
CA LEU A 89 -2.33 8.36 -1.19
C LEU A 89 -2.13 8.02 -2.67
N GLU A 90 -0.94 8.27 -3.18
CA GLU A 90 -0.63 8.08 -4.60
C GLU A 90 0.73 7.41 -4.75
N PHE A 91 0.81 6.50 -5.72
CA PHE A 91 2.09 5.93 -6.15
C PHE A 91 2.81 6.95 -7.03
N ASN A 92 3.94 7.46 -6.55
CA ASN A 92 4.76 8.46 -7.24
C ASN A 92 6.06 7.89 -7.83
N GLY A 93 6.10 6.58 -8.12
CA GLY A 93 7.32 5.89 -8.57
C GLY A 93 8.18 5.32 -7.45
N ALA A 94 7.75 5.44 -6.19
CA ALA A 94 8.50 4.95 -5.02
C ALA A 94 8.37 3.42 -4.88
N LEU A 95 9.51 2.72 -4.82
CA LEU A 95 9.60 1.27 -4.76
C LEU A 95 10.37 0.81 -3.52
N SER A 96 9.98 -0.34 -2.97
CA SER A 96 10.78 -1.10 -2.01
C SER A 96 11.10 -2.46 -2.58
N PHE A 97 12.35 -2.90 -2.36
CA PHE A 97 12.84 -4.21 -2.77
C PHE A 97 13.28 -4.97 -1.52
N GLU A 98 12.64 -6.12 -1.29
CA GLU A 98 13.07 -7.09 -0.28
C GLU A 98 13.48 -8.39 -1.00
N PRO A 99 14.19 -9.32 -0.36
CA PRO A 99 14.53 -10.60 -0.97
C PRO A 99 13.30 -11.31 -1.55
N GLY A 100 13.22 -11.36 -2.88
CA GLY A 100 12.11 -11.97 -3.62
C GLY A 100 10.80 -11.21 -3.57
N LYS A 101 10.77 -9.94 -3.14
CA LYS A 101 9.55 -9.12 -3.14
C LYS A 101 9.76 -7.73 -3.71
N VAL A 102 8.73 -7.24 -4.41
CA VAL A 102 8.69 -5.88 -4.96
C VAL A 102 7.40 -5.21 -4.54
N PHE A 103 7.54 -4.05 -3.91
CA PHE A 103 6.42 -3.27 -3.40
C PHE A 103 6.34 -1.91 -4.09
N LEU A 104 5.12 -1.54 -4.46
CA LEU A 104 4.78 -0.16 -4.80
C LEU A 104 4.43 0.58 -3.51
N ILE A 105 5.01 1.76 -3.29
CA ILE A 105 4.75 2.57 -2.09
C ILE A 105 3.79 3.70 -2.46
N LEU A 106 2.64 3.74 -1.78
CA LEU A 106 1.69 4.84 -1.85
C LEU A 106 1.79 5.68 -0.58
N ALA A 107 2.05 6.96 -0.75
CA ALA A 107 2.18 7.93 0.34
C ALA A 107 1.24 9.12 0.12
N SER A 108 0.88 9.79 1.21
CA SER A 108 0.16 11.05 1.13
C SER A 108 1.12 12.22 0.89
N ALA A 109 0.79 13.11 -0.04
CA ALA A 109 1.61 14.29 -0.33
C ALA A 109 1.70 15.26 0.87
N GLY A 110 0.66 15.33 1.70
CA GLY A 110 0.61 16.17 2.90
C GLY A 110 1.06 15.47 4.20
N GLY A 111 1.51 14.22 4.10
CA GLY A 111 1.76 13.36 5.26
C GLY A 111 0.47 12.78 5.87
N MET A 112 0.63 11.77 6.71
CA MET A 112 -0.49 11.09 7.35
C MET A 112 -0.95 11.80 8.63
N PRO A 113 -2.26 11.97 8.87
CA PRO A 113 -2.74 12.45 10.16
C PRO A 113 -2.54 11.36 11.22
N VAL A 114 -1.81 11.69 12.28
CA VAL A 114 -1.54 10.77 13.39
C VAL A 114 -2.74 10.67 14.34
N ARG A 115 -2.87 9.53 15.04
CA ARG A 115 -3.96 9.26 16.01
C ARG A 115 -5.36 9.32 15.38
N GLN A 116 -5.46 9.09 14.08
CA GLN A 116 -6.70 8.91 13.35
C GLN A 116 -6.86 7.44 12.95
N ASP A 117 -8.02 6.87 13.25
CA ASP A 117 -8.39 5.54 12.80
C ASP A 117 -9.02 5.62 11.41
N PHE A 118 -8.55 4.77 10.51
CA PHE A 118 -9.11 4.56 9.18
C PHE A 118 -9.83 3.22 9.13
N LYS A 119 -11.10 3.24 8.71
CA LYS A 119 -11.99 2.07 8.70
C LYS A 119 -12.20 1.48 7.32
N SER A 120 -11.89 2.25 6.27
CA SER A 120 -12.00 1.76 4.91
C SER A 120 -10.85 2.25 4.04
N LEU A 121 -10.50 1.42 3.08
CA LEU A 121 -9.53 1.69 2.03
C LEU A 121 -10.22 1.47 0.68
N SER A 122 -10.07 2.42 -0.23
CA SER A 122 -10.40 2.24 -1.64
C SER A 122 -9.10 2.31 -2.45
N LEU A 123 -8.88 1.35 -3.33
CA LEU A 123 -7.75 1.32 -4.25
C LEU A 123 -8.23 1.46 -5.70
N THR A 124 -7.59 2.34 -6.45
CA THR A 124 -7.84 2.53 -7.88
C THR A 124 -6.55 2.30 -8.63
N SER A 125 -6.59 1.44 -9.64
CA SER A 125 -5.47 1.20 -10.55
C SER A 125 -5.85 1.55 -11.98
N CYS A 126 -4.92 2.13 -12.73
CA CYS A 126 -5.06 2.37 -14.16
C CYS A 126 -4.76 1.13 -15.01
N VAL A 127 -4.15 0.10 -14.40
CA VAL A 127 -3.86 -1.21 -15.02
C VAL A 127 -4.38 -2.34 -14.13
N PRO A 128 -4.78 -3.50 -14.70
CA PRO A 128 -5.19 -4.64 -13.89
C PRO A 128 -4.01 -5.20 -13.10
N LEU A 129 -4.17 -5.35 -11.78
CA LEU A 129 -3.18 -5.98 -10.89
C LEU A 129 -3.85 -7.12 -10.14
N SER A 130 -3.60 -8.37 -10.55
CA SER A 130 -4.22 -9.54 -9.90
C SER A 130 -3.41 -10.09 -8.73
N ARG A 131 -4.07 -10.61 -7.70
CA ARG A 131 -3.46 -11.25 -6.53
C ARG A 131 -2.39 -10.37 -5.85
N VAL A 132 -2.69 -9.09 -5.67
CA VAL A 132 -1.83 -8.18 -4.89
C VAL A 132 -2.16 -8.29 -3.41
N VAL A 133 -1.15 -8.13 -2.57
CA VAL A 133 -1.32 -8.05 -1.10
C VAL A 133 -1.00 -6.63 -0.68
N VAL A 134 -1.87 -6.04 0.13
CA VAL A 134 -1.70 -4.67 0.60
C VAL A 134 -1.22 -4.71 2.04
N TYR A 135 -0.19 -3.93 2.33
CA TYR A 135 0.40 -3.78 3.63
C TYR A 135 0.31 -2.33 4.08
N TRP A 136 0.14 -2.14 5.38
CA TRP A 136 0.29 -0.87 6.05
C TRP A 136 1.66 -0.84 6.72
N GLN A 137 2.40 0.25 6.53
CA GLN A 137 3.65 0.49 7.24
C GLN A 137 3.56 1.76 8.08
N ASN A 138 3.79 1.62 9.39
CA ASN A 138 4.13 2.76 10.24
C ASN A 138 5.64 3.01 10.18
N TYR A 139 6.06 4.11 9.56
CA TYR A 139 7.48 4.47 9.52
C TYR A 139 7.95 4.89 10.91
N GLN A 140 8.92 4.17 11.48
CA GLN A 140 9.69 4.60 12.66
C GLN A 140 11.12 4.86 12.18
N LYS A 141 11.64 6.04 12.48
CA LYS A 141 13.04 6.40 12.27
C LYS A 141 13.72 6.50 13.63
#